data_AF-A0A146KMI2-F1
#
_entry.id   AF-A0A146KMI2-F1
#
_cell.length_a   1.000
_cell.length_b   1.000
_cell.length_c   1.000
_cell.angle_alpha   90.00
_cell.angle_beta   90.00
_cell.angle_gamma   90.00
#
_symmetry.space_group_name_H-M   'P 1'
#
loop_
_entity.id
_entity.type
_entity.pdbx_description
1 polymer ?
#
loop_
_entity_poly.entity_id
_entity_poly.type
_entity_poly.pdbx_seq_one_letter_code
_entity_poly.pdbx_strand_id
1 'polypeptide(L)'
;DHTNGLNGLNGNHNKGLNGDVNGCSHSEEEILFEAKKFKLYDPTQELIFPPELRLKDVHDNEYLLIKGERTSWHRPKTLDQILELKKHFPSAKIINGNTEVGVEVKFKNCHYPVLIQPSNIKEMTNISSDDEGVNVGAAVTLSNMEKYLKQEINTQPGHKTAIFQAAVDMLHWFAGKQIRNVGTLGGNIMTGSPISDMNPILMAAGVILKVQSKDSGSRRIKMDHTFWTGYRRNVVKPDEILISVSIPYTKEGQIFKAYKQAKRRDDDIAIVNAAYNFQLNKNVIEKAHLAYGGMAPTTVLAVNTAKTLIGKKWDKSMIEEAYSSLVDELPLDPSAPGGTIEYRRSLTLSLFFKFYLEVVQILEKEGCTETQIEKSYRTGKDQFHYTPPKSSQYFTVVPNTQEKTDAVGRPIVHASAFKQATGEAVYCDDIPRFENEAYLSLVLSKKSHAKILSIDASAALEVPGVYGFFSAKDISKEHNKWGPIFQDEELFASEKVVSQGQIIGAVAAVDQNTAQKANRLIKVEYEDIEPAVITIEDAIRHSSYINPTPKQIKSGDVEAVFSSC
;
A
#
# COMPACT_ATOMS: atom_id res chain seq x y z
N ASP A 1 1.06 -3.06 -21.42
CA ASP A 1 2.25 -2.52 -22.12
C ASP A 1 2.30 -1.00 -22.15
N HIS A 2 2.55 -0.37 -21.00
CA HIS A 2 3.09 0.98 -20.92
C HIS A 2 4.18 0.96 -19.85
N THR A 3 5.41 0.68 -20.26
CA THR A 3 6.59 0.67 -19.40
C THR A 3 7.04 2.11 -19.16
N ASN A 4 6.73 2.64 -17.97
CA ASN A 4 7.42 3.80 -17.42
C ASN A 4 8.90 3.43 -17.21
N GLY A 5 9.76 3.92 -18.09
CA GLY A 5 11.20 3.83 -17.95
C GLY A 5 11.68 4.66 -16.75
N LEU A 6 11.80 4.01 -15.59
CA LEU A 6 12.54 4.54 -14.46
C LEU A 6 14.04 4.49 -14.78
N ASN A 7 14.58 5.58 -15.33
CA ASN A 7 16.02 5.80 -15.31
C ASN A 7 16.41 6.26 -13.91
N GLY A 8 16.77 5.28 -13.07
CA GLY A 8 17.41 5.53 -11.79
C GLY A 8 18.83 6.07 -12.01
N LEU A 9 19.00 7.38 -11.84
CA LEU A 9 20.31 7.97 -11.59
C LEU A 9 20.70 7.65 -10.14
N ASN A 10 21.27 6.46 -9.92
CA ASN A 10 22.07 6.22 -8.73
C ASN A 10 23.42 6.90 -8.95
N GLY A 11 23.76 7.82 -8.04
CA GLY A 11 25.04 8.51 -7.97
C GLY A 11 26.20 7.57 -7.64
N ASN A 12 26.57 6.72 -8.60
CA ASN A 12 27.83 6.00 -8.60
C ASN A 12 28.48 6.18 -9.97
N HIS A 13 29.74 6.63 -9.93
CA HIS A 13 30.59 6.91 -11.08
C HIS A 13 30.48 5.88 -12.22
N ASN A 14 30.33 6.39 -13.44
CA ASN A 14 30.65 5.75 -14.72
C ASN A 14 30.33 4.26 -14.85
N LYS A 15 29.19 3.91 -15.46
CA LYS A 15 29.01 2.70 -16.32
C LYS A 15 27.62 2.63 -16.97
N GLY A 16 27.27 3.64 -17.75
CA GLY A 16 26.37 3.44 -18.89
C GLY A 16 27.23 2.94 -20.05
N LEU A 17 27.48 1.63 -20.10
CA LEU A 17 28.19 1.03 -21.23
C LEU A 17 27.21 0.95 -22.40
N ASN A 18 27.22 1.96 -23.26
CA ASN A 18 27.06 1.70 -24.69
C ASN A 18 28.14 0.66 -25.03
N GLY A 19 27.82 -0.39 -25.79
CA GLY A 19 28.77 -1.45 -26.10
C GLY A 19 30.06 -0.88 -26.68
N ASP A 20 31.09 -0.75 -25.84
CA ASP A 20 32.44 -0.43 -26.26
C ASP A 20 33.01 -1.67 -26.95
N VAL A 21 32.75 -1.78 -28.24
CA VAL A 21 33.53 -2.63 -29.13
C VAL A 21 34.57 -1.71 -29.76
N ASN A 22 35.76 -1.66 -29.14
CA ASN A 22 37.03 -1.24 -29.72
C ASN A 22 36.99 -0.02 -30.66
N GLY A 23 37.21 1.18 -30.11
CA GLY A 23 37.96 2.24 -30.80
C GLY A 23 37.38 2.81 -32.09
N CYS A 24 36.10 2.60 -32.40
CA CYS A 24 35.44 3.26 -33.52
C CYS A 24 34.76 4.55 -33.06
N SER A 25 35.08 5.66 -33.74
CA SER A 25 34.37 6.93 -33.58
C SER A 25 32.96 6.79 -34.18
N HIS A 26 32.02 6.30 -33.38
CA HIS A 26 30.61 6.22 -33.77
C HIS A 26 30.06 7.62 -34.05
N SER A 27 29.42 7.81 -35.21
CA SER A 27 28.76 9.08 -35.54
C SER A 27 27.53 9.30 -34.64
N GLU A 28 27.06 10.54 -34.49
CA GLU A 28 25.83 10.86 -33.71
C GLU A 28 24.58 10.08 -34.19
N GLU A 29 24.67 9.43 -35.35
CA GLU A 29 23.58 8.71 -36.04
C GLU A 29 23.47 7.24 -35.61
N GLU A 30 24.49 6.70 -34.93
CA GLU A 30 24.60 5.28 -34.54
C GLU A 30 24.15 5.00 -33.09
N ILE A 31 23.68 6.01 -32.36
CA ILE A 31 23.34 5.93 -30.94
C ILE A 31 21.96 6.53 -30.65
N LEU A 32 21.24 5.95 -29.68
CA LEU A 32 19.91 6.44 -29.28
C LEU A 32 19.96 7.83 -28.61
N PHE A 33 21.02 8.08 -27.83
CA PHE A 33 21.27 9.35 -27.16
C PHE A 33 22.74 9.47 -26.79
N GLU A 34 23.23 10.70 -26.66
CA GLU A 34 24.61 11.00 -26.28
C GLU A 34 24.72 11.30 -24.79
N ALA A 35 25.00 10.29 -23.97
CA ALA A 35 25.17 10.47 -22.53
C ALA A 35 26.28 11.50 -22.18
N LYS A 36 27.29 11.67 -23.04
CA LYS A 36 28.36 12.67 -22.88
C LYS A 36 27.86 14.12 -22.96
N LYS A 37 26.70 14.37 -23.59
CA LYS A 37 26.06 15.70 -23.66
C LYS A 37 25.30 16.05 -22.38
N PHE A 38 25.12 15.13 -21.43
CA PHE A 38 24.45 15.41 -20.18
C PHE A 38 25.28 16.33 -19.29
N LYS A 39 24.66 17.39 -18.78
CA LYS A 39 25.28 18.26 -17.78
C LYS A 39 25.55 17.45 -16.52
N LEU A 40 26.78 17.53 -16.00
CA LEU A 40 27.14 16.89 -14.75
C LEU A 40 26.35 17.51 -13.59
N TYR A 41 25.90 16.66 -12.67
CA TYR A 41 25.23 17.09 -11.45
C TYR A 41 26.21 17.85 -10.55
N ASP A 42 25.85 19.08 -10.19
CA ASP A 42 26.59 19.92 -9.25
C ASP A 42 25.72 20.18 -8.01
N PRO A 43 25.96 19.47 -6.88
CA PRO A 43 25.15 19.62 -5.67
C PRO A 43 25.26 21.02 -5.04
N THR A 44 26.21 21.85 -5.45
CA THR A 44 26.36 23.23 -4.93
C THR A 44 25.38 24.22 -5.55
N GLN A 45 24.73 23.84 -6.66
CA GLN A 45 23.75 24.66 -7.38
C GLN A 45 22.29 24.33 -7.02
N GLU A 46 22.08 23.42 -6.08
CA GLU A 46 20.74 23.13 -5.55
C GLU A 46 20.12 24.35 -4.85
N LEU A 47 18.79 24.37 -4.79
CA LEU A 47 18.07 25.42 -4.07
C LEU A 47 18.55 25.46 -2.61
N ILE A 48 19.03 26.63 -2.18
CA ILE A 48 19.46 26.82 -0.79
C ILE A 48 18.28 26.58 0.15
N PHE A 49 18.55 26.02 1.33
CA PHE A 49 17.54 25.98 2.38
C PHE A 49 17.16 27.41 2.79
N PRO A 50 15.87 27.78 2.82
CA PRO A 50 15.45 29.16 3.10
C PRO A 50 16.04 29.68 4.42
N PRO A 51 16.83 30.78 4.40
CA PRO A 51 17.50 31.28 5.60
C PRO A 51 16.54 31.65 6.73
N GLU A 52 15.34 32.14 6.40
CA GLU A 52 14.31 32.48 7.39
C GLU A 52 13.90 31.28 8.24
N LEU A 53 13.71 30.11 7.62
CA LEU A 53 13.36 28.86 8.32
C LEU A 53 14.51 28.33 9.19
N ARG A 54 15.75 28.73 8.89
CA ARG A 54 16.93 28.30 9.66
C ARG A 54 17.20 29.19 10.87
N LEU A 55 16.91 30.49 10.73
CA LEU A 55 17.21 31.50 11.76
C LEU A 55 16.08 31.70 12.77
N LYS A 56 14.83 31.35 12.41
CA LYS A 56 13.65 31.50 13.27
C LYS A 56 13.08 30.13 13.63
N ASP A 57 13.25 29.70 14.87
CA ASP A 57 12.65 28.47 15.43
C ASP A 57 11.38 28.75 16.25
N VAL A 58 10.96 30.02 16.31
CA VAL A 58 9.79 30.49 17.08
C VAL A 58 8.56 29.64 16.74
N HIS A 59 8.28 29.46 15.45
CA HIS A 59 7.13 28.69 14.99
C HIS A 59 7.30 27.17 15.13
N ASP A 60 8.51 26.67 15.34
CA ASP A 60 8.74 25.23 15.57
C ASP A 60 8.39 24.83 17.00
N ASN A 61 8.49 25.75 17.94
CA ASN A 61 8.25 25.48 19.37
C ASN A 61 6.89 25.99 19.88
N GLU A 62 6.09 26.61 19.01
CA GLU A 62 4.76 27.11 19.33
C GLU A 62 3.70 26.01 19.33
N TYR A 63 2.78 26.11 20.28
CA TYR A 63 1.51 25.41 20.20
C TYR A 63 0.67 26.05 19.10
N LEU A 64 0.28 25.29 18.08
CA LEU A 64 -0.57 25.82 17.01
C LEU A 64 -2.00 25.28 17.13
N LEU A 65 -2.96 26.17 16.89
CA LEU A 65 -4.38 25.86 16.74
C LEU A 65 -4.89 26.49 15.45
N ILE A 66 -5.21 25.65 14.48
CA ILE A 66 -5.85 26.07 13.23
C ILE A 66 -7.30 25.61 13.28
N LYS A 67 -8.24 26.55 13.15
CA LYS A 67 -9.68 26.26 13.12
C LYS A 67 -10.22 26.51 11.73
N GLY A 68 -10.74 25.46 11.09
CA GLY A 68 -11.62 25.58 9.94
C GLY A 68 -13.09 25.58 10.38
N GLU A 69 -14.00 25.57 9.41
CA GLU A 69 -15.45 25.57 9.66
C GLU A 69 -15.94 24.36 10.47
N ARG A 70 -15.33 23.18 10.25
CA ARG A 70 -15.80 21.90 10.82
C ARG A 70 -14.76 21.14 11.63
N THR A 71 -13.49 21.53 11.53
CA THR A 71 -12.37 20.80 12.14
C THR A 71 -11.39 21.78 12.77
N SER A 72 -10.97 21.49 14.00
CA SER A 72 -9.80 22.10 14.62
C SER A 72 -8.59 21.15 14.54
N TRP A 73 -7.44 21.71 14.22
CA TRP A 73 -6.17 21.00 14.21
C TRP A 73 -5.23 21.62 15.25
N HIS A 74 -4.70 20.77 16.12
CA HIS A 74 -3.85 21.12 17.24
C HIS A 74 -2.46 20.53 17.05
N ARG A 75 -1.41 21.33 17.21
CA ARG A 75 -0.02 20.85 17.28
C ARG A 75 0.58 21.21 18.64
N PRO A 76 0.39 20.34 19.66
CA PRO A 76 1.01 20.52 20.96
C PRO A 76 2.54 20.40 20.91
N LYS A 77 3.22 21.05 21.86
CA LYS A 77 4.68 21.06 21.97
C LYS A 77 5.21 20.11 23.07
N THR A 78 4.37 19.79 24.05
CA THR A 78 4.76 18.96 25.20
C THR A 78 3.85 17.75 25.34
N LEU A 79 4.37 16.69 25.97
CA LEU A 79 3.60 15.53 26.36
C LEU A 79 2.38 15.89 27.24
N ASP A 80 2.54 16.81 28.20
CA ASP A 80 1.43 17.20 29.08
C ASP A 80 0.24 17.80 28.31
N GLN A 81 0.51 18.69 27.36
CA GLN A 81 -0.51 19.30 26.52
C GLN A 81 -1.29 18.30 25.66
N ILE A 82 -0.62 17.30 25.07
CA ILE A 82 -1.34 16.30 24.26
C ILE A 82 -2.21 15.40 25.13
N LEU A 83 -1.74 15.06 26.34
CA LEU A 83 -2.52 14.29 27.32
C LEU A 83 -3.74 15.10 27.78
N GLU A 84 -3.58 16.40 28.02
CA GLU A 84 -4.69 17.30 28.34
C GLU A 84 -5.71 17.38 27.21
N LEU A 85 -5.25 17.48 25.96
CA LEU A 85 -6.13 17.46 24.79
C LEU A 85 -6.89 16.15 24.66
N LYS A 86 -6.24 15.00 24.90
CA LYS A 86 -6.89 13.70 24.81
C LYS A 86 -7.84 13.40 25.96
N LYS A 87 -7.61 14.00 27.13
CA LYS A 87 -8.57 14.02 28.23
C LYS A 87 -9.84 14.82 27.85
N HIS A 88 -9.67 16.02 27.31
CA HIS A 88 -10.80 16.89 26.92
C HIS A 88 -11.53 16.41 25.67
N PHE A 89 -10.80 15.82 24.72
CA PHE A 89 -11.33 15.29 23.47
C PHE A 89 -10.93 13.81 23.30
N PRO A 90 -11.57 12.87 24.03
CA PRO A 90 -11.23 11.45 23.93
C PRO A 90 -11.44 10.86 22.52
N SER A 91 -12.34 11.44 21.72
CA SER A 91 -12.56 11.06 20.32
C SER A 91 -11.59 11.74 19.33
N ALA A 92 -10.73 12.66 19.78
CA ALA A 92 -9.79 13.34 18.90
C ALA A 92 -8.85 12.34 18.23
N LYS A 93 -8.65 12.53 16.93
CA LYS A 93 -7.81 11.67 16.11
C LYS A 93 -6.38 12.18 16.16
N ILE A 94 -5.46 11.32 16.60
CA ILE A 94 -4.03 11.59 16.47
C ILE A 94 -3.65 11.42 15.01
N ILE A 95 -3.09 12.47 14.41
CA ILE A 95 -2.71 12.52 13.00
C ILE A 95 -1.24 12.91 12.90
N ASN A 96 -0.44 12.12 12.18
CA ASN A 96 0.92 12.52 11.82
C ASN A 96 1.04 12.55 10.28
N GLY A 97 1.58 11.51 9.64
CA GLY A 97 1.70 11.48 8.17
C GLY A 97 0.40 11.41 7.35
N ASN A 98 -0.78 11.39 7.99
CA ASN A 98 -2.09 11.36 7.35
C ASN A 98 -2.35 10.21 6.34
N THR A 99 -1.48 9.20 6.27
CA THR A 99 -1.53 8.12 5.26
C THR A 99 -2.69 7.14 5.44
N GLU A 100 -3.36 7.16 6.61
CA GLU A 100 -4.59 6.40 6.87
C GLU A 100 -5.79 7.35 7.01
N VAL A 101 -5.69 8.35 7.89
CA VAL A 101 -6.78 9.29 8.17
C VAL A 101 -7.23 10.02 6.90
N GLY A 102 -6.30 10.36 5.99
CA GLY A 102 -6.62 10.96 4.71
C GLY A 102 -7.45 10.04 3.81
N VAL A 103 -7.20 8.73 3.86
CA VAL A 103 -7.99 7.71 3.14
C VAL A 103 -9.38 7.58 3.77
N GLU A 104 -9.46 7.54 5.11
CA GLU A 104 -10.73 7.52 5.86
C GLU A 104 -11.60 8.74 5.49
N VAL A 105 -11.01 9.93 5.46
CA VAL A 105 -11.72 11.17 5.11
C VAL A 105 -12.12 11.21 3.63
N LYS A 106 -11.21 10.88 2.70
CA LYS A 106 -11.47 10.99 1.26
C LYS A 106 -12.44 9.93 0.75
N PHE A 107 -12.24 8.66 1.12
CA PHE A 107 -12.92 7.52 0.52
C PHE A 107 -13.97 6.87 1.42
N LYS A 108 -13.82 6.95 2.76
CA LYS A 108 -14.82 6.42 3.70
C LYS A 108 -15.77 7.49 4.25
N ASN A 109 -15.60 8.75 3.81
CA ASN A 109 -16.39 9.89 4.25
C ASN A 109 -16.40 10.08 5.78
N CYS A 110 -15.32 9.67 6.45
CA CYS A 110 -15.17 9.90 7.88
C CYS A 110 -14.93 11.39 8.15
N HIS A 111 -15.48 11.89 9.26
CA HIS A 111 -15.24 13.26 9.71
C HIS A 111 -14.70 13.26 11.14
N TYR A 112 -13.59 13.98 11.33
CA TYR A 112 -12.92 14.13 12.62
C TYR A 112 -12.92 15.62 13.01
N PRO A 113 -13.72 16.04 14.00
CA PRO A 113 -13.82 17.45 14.40
C PRO A 113 -12.54 17.97 15.07
N VAL A 114 -11.79 17.10 15.74
CA VAL A 114 -10.55 17.47 16.43
C VAL A 114 -9.42 16.56 15.97
N LEU A 115 -8.38 17.18 15.43
CA LEU A 115 -7.15 16.54 14.98
C LEU A 115 -5.99 17.00 15.85
N ILE A 116 -5.12 16.08 16.27
CA ILE A 116 -3.95 16.40 17.09
C ILE A 116 -2.68 15.81 16.49
N GLN A 117 -1.68 16.65 16.24
CA GLN A 117 -0.41 16.26 15.64
C GLN A 117 0.74 16.27 16.67
N PRO A 118 1.34 15.11 16.99
CA PRO A 118 2.38 14.98 18.02
C PRO A 118 3.81 15.26 17.52
N SER A 119 3.99 15.84 16.33
CA SER A 119 5.27 15.89 15.62
C SER A 119 6.38 16.68 16.31
N ASN A 120 6.08 17.45 17.36
CA ASN A 120 7.06 18.27 18.08
C ASN A 120 7.29 17.79 19.52
N ILE A 121 6.69 16.65 19.90
CA ILE A 121 6.82 16.07 21.24
C ILE A 121 8.00 15.10 21.24
N LYS A 122 9.12 15.51 21.86
CA LYS A 122 10.39 14.77 21.86
C LYS A 122 10.24 13.32 22.32
N GLU A 123 9.42 13.07 23.34
CA GLU A 123 9.15 11.74 23.87
C GLU A 123 8.49 10.80 22.84
N MET A 124 7.80 11.37 21.83
CA MET A 124 7.14 10.63 20.77
C MET A 124 7.94 10.63 19.46
N THR A 125 8.92 11.53 19.28
CA THR A 125 9.72 11.64 18.03
C THR A 125 11.15 11.14 18.15
N ASN A 126 11.62 10.85 19.36
CA ASN A 126 12.97 10.35 19.58
C ASN A 126 13.06 8.83 19.40
N ILE A 127 14.27 8.38 19.08
CA ILE A 127 14.68 6.97 19.10
C ILE A 127 15.92 6.88 20.00
N SER A 128 15.97 5.88 20.88
CA SER A 128 17.12 5.62 21.74
C SER A 128 17.31 4.12 21.94
N SER A 129 18.54 3.68 22.11
CA SER A 129 18.88 2.32 22.52
C SER A 129 19.36 2.28 23.98
N ASP A 130 19.10 1.16 24.64
CA ASP A 130 19.62 0.80 25.96
C ASP A 130 20.13 -0.65 25.93
N ASP A 131 20.36 -1.27 27.08
CA ASP A 131 20.85 -2.66 27.16
C ASP A 131 19.77 -3.70 26.77
N GLU A 132 18.48 -3.34 26.82
CA GLU A 132 17.36 -4.25 26.52
C GLU A 132 16.96 -4.20 25.04
N GLY A 133 17.11 -3.06 24.38
CA GLY A 133 16.78 -2.91 22.97
C GLY A 133 16.69 -1.46 22.49
N VAL A 134 15.78 -1.22 21.55
CA VAL A 134 15.54 0.10 20.96
C VAL A 134 14.14 0.58 21.34
N ASN A 135 14.07 1.76 21.96
CA ASN A 135 12.83 2.47 22.22
C ASN A 135 12.56 3.46 21.09
N VAL A 136 11.46 3.24 20.36
CA VAL A 136 11.02 4.06 19.23
C VAL A 136 9.81 4.88 19.64
N GLY A 137 9.90 6.22 19.58
CA GLY A 137 8.76 7.10 19.80
C GLY A 137 7.61 6.84 18.80
N ALA A 138 6.36 6.96 19.24
CA ALA A 138 5.20 6.62 18.43
C ALA A 138 5.01 7.51 17.19
N ALA A 139 5.52 8.74 17.22
CA ALA A 139 5.49 9.71 16.12
C ALA A 139 6.73 9.62 15.20
N VAL A 140 7.64 8.67 15.43
CA VAL A 140 8.78 8.40 14.54
C VAL A 140 8.28 7.85 13.20
N THR A 141 8.81 8.40 12.12
CA THR A 141 8.50 7.94 10.75
C THR A 141 9.16 6.60 10.46
N LEU A 142 8.54 5.80 9.61
CA LEU A 142 9.07 4.47 9.26
C LEU A 142 10.46 4.58 8.63
N SER A 143 10.74 5.60 7.82
CA SER A 143 12.07 5.85 7.26
C SER A 143 13.13 6.18 8.33
N ASN A 144 12.79 6.97 9.35
CA ASN A 144 13.73 7.29 10.43
C ASN A 144 13.99 6.06 11.31
N MET A 145 12.95 5.26 11.58
CA MET A 145 13.10 3.96 12.25
C MET A 145 14.00 3.03 11.43
N GLU A 146 13.75 2.87 10.12
CA GLU A 146 14.56 2.05 9.21
C GLU A 146 16.04 2.44 9.27
N LYS A 147 16.32 3.76 9.20
CA LYS A 147 17.68 4.28 9.26
C LYS A 147 18.37 3.96 10.58
N TYR A 148 17.68 4.15 11.71
CA TYR A 148 18.23 3.87 13.03
C TYR A 148 18.46 2.38 13.26
N LEU A 149 17.50 1.53 12.88
CA LEU A 149 17.65 0.07 12.98
C LEU A 149 18.80 -0.45 12.12
N LYS A 150 19.02 0.12 10.92
CA LYS A 150 20.21 -0.19 10.10
C LYS A 150 21.52 0.18 10.79
N GLN A 151 21.56 1.27 11.55
CA GLN A 151 22.73 1.64 12.33
C GLN A 151 22.98 0.61 13.44
N GLU A 152 21.96 0.24 14.21
CA GLU A 152 22.06 -0.79 15.25
C GLU A 152 22.46 -2.16 14.69
N ILE A 153 21.94 -2.55 13.53
CA ILE A 153 22.35 -3.79 12.83
C ILE A 153 23.84 -3.80 12.52
N ASN A 154 24.42 -2.64 12.16
CA ASN A 154 25.83 -2.54 11.80
C ASN A 154 26.76 -2.44 13.02
N THR A 155 26.26 -2.01 14.18
CA THR A 155 27.08 -1.79 15.39
C THR A 155 26.98 -2.91 16.41
N GLN A 156 25.83 -3.59 16.49
CA GLN A 156 25.60 -4.65 17.47
C GLN A 156 25.99 -6.03 16.92
N PRO A 157 26.30 -7.01 17.80
CA PRO A 157 26.50 -8.40 17.38
C PRO A 157 25.28 -8.93 16.62
N GLY A 158 25.52 -9.69 15.53
CA GLY A 158 24.44 -10.17 14.65
C GLY A 158 23.35 -10.99 15.34
N HIS A 159 23.67 -11.71 16.43
CA HIS A 159 22.69 -12.46 17.22
C HIS A 159 21.70 -11.55 17.99
N LYS A 160 21.99 -10.25 18.16
CA LYS A 160 21.13 -9.30 18.88
C LYS A 160 20.11 -8.60 17.98
N THR A 161 20.26 -8.64 16.67
CA THR A 161 19.57 -7.72 15.77
C THR A 161 18.58 -8.39 14.82
N ALA A 162 18.22 -9.66 15.05
CA ALA A 162 17.37 -10.41 14.10
C ALA A 162 15.95 -9.81 13.96
N ILE A 163 15.36 -9.26 15.04
CA ILE A 163 14.08 -8.53 14.97
C ILE A 163 14.24 -7.26 14.13
N PHE A 164 15.36 -6.54 14.28
CA PHE A 164 15.61 -5.29 13.54
C PHE A 164 15.82 -5.58 12.06
N GLN A 165 16.56 -6.65 11.73
CA GLN A 165 16.75 -7.09 10.36
C GLN A 165 15.40 -7.43 9.71
N ALA A 166 14.54 -8.19 10.38
CA ALA A 166 13.22 -8.52 9.85
C ALA A 166 12.33 -7.27 9.65
N ALA A 167 12.41 -6.28 10.55
CA ALA A 167 11.72 -5.00 10.39
C ALA A 167 12.25 -4.23 9.16
N VAL A 168 13.58 -4.12 9.00
CA VAL A 168 14.22 -3.44 7.87
C VAL A 168 13.89 -4.13 6.54
N ASP A 169 13.97 -5.45 6.49
CA ASP A 169 13.64 -6.25 5.30
C ASP A 169 12.17 -6.08 4.91
N MET A 170 11.27 -6.02 5.90
CA MET A 170 9.85 -5.78 5.65
C MET A 170 9.59 -4.37 5.13
N LEU A 171 10.28 -3.36 5.67
CA LEU A 171 10.15 -1.97 5.24
C LEU A 171 10.64 -1.74 3.81
N HIS A 172 11.53 -2.59 3.29
CA HIS A 172 11.92 -2.57 1.88
C HIS A 172 10.70 -2.72 0.95
N TRP A 173 9.77 -3.62 1.29
CA TRP A 173 8.54 -3.91 0.54
C TRP A 173 7.32 -3.11 1.03
N PHE A 174 7.50 -2.21 2.01
CA PHE A 174 6.43 -1.44 2.61
C PHE A 174 6.23 -0.12 1.87
N ALA A 175 5.21 -0.06 1.00
CA ALA A 175 4.82 1.15 0.27
C ALA A 175 5.99 1.84 -0.49
N GLY A 176 5.77 3.05 -1.00
CA GLY A 176 6.83 3.93 -1.51
C GLY A 176 7.58 4.72 -0.42
N LYS A 177 8.74 5.30 -0.77
CA LYS A 177 9.52 6.19 0.11
C LYS A 177 8.69 7.35 0.63
N GLN A 178 7.80 7.90 -0.19
CA GLN A 178 6.91 9.01 0.11
C GLN A 178 6.02 8.68 1.33
N ILE A 179 5.43 7.47 1.34
CA ILE A 179 4.60 6.99 2.44
C ILE A 179 5.45 6.74 3.68
N ARG A 180 6.62 6.08 3.57
CA ARG A 180 7.49 5.79 4.72
C ARG A 180 8.10 7.03 5.38
N ASN A 181 8.32 8.10 4.60
CA ASN A 181 8.87 9.36 5.09
C ASN A 181 7.92 10.15 6.00
N VAL A 182 6.61 9.85 5.97
CA VAL A 182 5.60 10.55 6.79
C VAL A 182 4.79 9.59 7.68
N GLY A 183 4.54 8.37 7.21
CA GLY A 183 3.89 7.31 7.98
C GLY A 183 4.71 6.95 9.20
N THR A 184 4.04 6.73 10.33
CA THR A 184 4.70 6.51 11.63
C THR A 184 4.46 5.13 12.19
N LEU A 185 5.37 4.67 13.06
CA LEU A 185 5.23 3.40 13.76
C LEU A 185 3.95 3.38 14.61
N GLY A 186 3.71 4.41 15.40
CA GLY A 186 2.52 4.50 16.25
C GLY A 186 1.23 4.58 15.43
N GLY A 187 1.23 5.33 14.33
CA GLY A 187 0.11 5.37 13.39
C GLY A 187 -0.19 3.99 12.78
N ASN A 188 0.84 3.25 12.38
CA ASN A 188 0.68 1.89 11.84
C ASN A 188 0.07 0.91 12.86
N ILE A 189 0.56 0.94 14.11
CA ILE A 189 0.04 0.09 15.20
C ILE A 189 -1.40 0.46 15.54
N MET A 190 -1.67 1.74 15.80
CA MET A 190 -2.98 2.22 16.27
C MET A 190 -4.07 2.12 15.20
N THR A 191 -3.71 2.08 13.91
CA THR A 191 -4.65 1.81 12.82
C THR A 191 -5.28 0.43 12.93
N GLY A 192 -4.56 -0.56 13.48
CA GLY A 192 -5.09 -1.92 13.70
C GLY A 192 -5.51 -2.63 12.40
N SER A 193 -4.82 -2.37 11.30
CA SER A 193 -5.13 -3.00 10.01
C SER A 193 -4.82 -4.52 10.06
N PRO A 194 -5.74 -5.41 9.62
CA PRO A 194 -5.50 -6.86 9.60
C PRO A 194 -4.34 -7.30 8.70
N ILE A 195 -3.94 -6.44 7.78
CA ILE A 195 -2.90 -6.64 6.76
C ILE A 195 -1.68 -5.74 7.00
N SER A 196 -1.51 -5.20 8.22
CA SER A 196 -0.28 -4.48 8.56
C SER A 196 0.91 -5.42 8.46
N ASP A 197 1.98 -4.97 7.82
CA ASP A 197 3.24 -5.72 7.71
C ASP A 197 4.11 -5.63 8.98
N MET A 198 3.99 -4.55 9.75
CA MET A 198 4.76 -4.37 10.98
C MET A 198 4.11 -5.04 12.18
N ASN A 199 2.77 -5.09 12.26
CA ASN A 199 2.08 -5.65 13.43
C ASN A 199 2.45 -7.12 13.71
N PRO A 200 2.52 -8.04 12.72
CA PRO A 200 3.00 -9.40 12.96
C PRO A 200 4.42 -9.42 13.55
N ILE A 201 5.32 -8.60 13.03
CA ILE A 201 6.71 -8.52 13.52
C ILE A 201 6.73 -8.09 14.98
N LEU A 202 6.04 -7.00 15.30
CA LEU A 202 5.99 -6.43 16.65
C LEU A 202 5.31 -7.40 17.64
N MET A 203 4.25 -8.09 17.21
CA MET A 203 3.52 -9.04 18.01
C MET A 203 4.32 -10.32 18.26
N ALA A 204 5.00 -10.88 17.24
CA ALA A 204 5.90 -12.02 17.41
C ALA A 204 7.12 -11.67 18.28
N ALA A 205 7.63 -10.45 18.18
CA ALA A 205 8.70 -9.94 19.05
C ALA A 205 8.23 -9.70 20.50
N GLY A 206 6.92 -9.62 20.73
CA GLY A 206 6.34 -9.34 22.04
C GLY A 206 6.73 -7.95 22.56
N VAL A 207 6.75 -6.95 21.68
CA VAL A 207 7.16 -5.58 22.02
C VAL A 207 6.34 -5.01 23.17
N ILE A 208 6.95 -4.09 23.92
CA ILE A 208 6.26 -3.39 25.00
C ILE A 208 5.87 -1.99 24.54
N LEU A 209 4.59 -1.69 24.66
CA LEU A 209 3.99 -0.41 24.31
C LEU A 209 3.83 0.42 25.57
N LYS A 210 4.42 1.61 25.60
CA LYS A 210 4.18 2.59 26.66
C LYS A 210 3.00 3.46 26.24
N VAL A 211 1.89 3.33 26.96
CA VAL A 211 0.74 4.23 26.80
C VAL A 211 0.62 5.13 28.01
N GLN A 212 0.05 6.31 27.82
CA GLN A 212 -0.10 7.30 28.89
C GLN A 212 -1.42 8.05 28.78
N SER A 213 -2.06 8.27 29.91
CA SER A 213 -3.21 9.17 30.12
C SER A 213 -2.80 10.28 31.07
N LYS A 214 -3.52 11.42 31.03
CA LYS A 214 -3.33 12.52 31.97
C LYS A 214 -3.59 12.10 33.41
N ASP A 215 -4.71 11.41 33.64
CA ASP A 215 -5.22 11.14 34.99
C ASP A 215 -4.71 9.80 35.55
N SER A 216 -4.58 8.78 34.69
CA SER A 216 -4.15 7.44 35.10
C SER A 216 -2.62 7.23 35.03
N GLY A 217 -1.87 8.22 34.55
CA GLY A 217 -0.43 8.12 34.34
C GLY A 217 -0.05 7.15 33.22
N SER A 218 1.15 6.57 33.31
CA SER A 218 1.68 5.67 32.28
C SER A 218 1.53 4.20 32.64
N ARG A 219 1.23 3.36 31.65
CA ARG A 219 1.29 1.89 31.78
C ARG A 219 1.97 1.25 30.58
N ARG A 220 2.45 0.02 30.79
CA ARG A 220 3.11 -0.80 29.79
C ARG A 220 2.17 -1.92 29.35
N ILE A 221 2.05 -2.13 28.05
CA ILE A 221 1.21 -3.18 27.45
C ILE A 221 2.11 -4.05 26.58
N LYS A 222 2.10 -5.36 26.80
CA LYS A 222 2.76 -6.29 25.89
C LYS A 222 1.88 -6.47 24.65
N MET A 223 2.48 -6.37 23.47
CA MET A 223 1.78 -6.69 22.22
C MET A 223 1.69 -8.22 22.06
N ASP A 224 0.56 -8.80 22.45
CA ASP A 224 0.26 -10.23 22.30
C ASP A 224 -1.15 -10.46 21.71
N HIS A 225 -1.64 -11.70 21.81
CA HIS A 225 -2.93 -12.14 21.26
C HIS A 225 -4.14 -11.42 21.87
N THR A 226 -3.98 -10.75 23.01
CA THR A 226 -5.06 -9.99 23.68
C THR A 226 -5.08 -8.52 23.30
N PHE A 227 -4.05 -8.03 22.60
CA PHE A 227 -3.89 -6.61 22.33
C PHE A 227 -5.00 -6.07 21.42
N TRP A 228 -5.38 -6.85 20.39
CA TRP A 228 -6.46 -6.53 19.47
C TRP A 228 -7.78 -7.12 19.95
N THR A 229 -8.79 -6.27 20.14
CA THR A 229 -10.12 -6.65 20.64
C THR A 229 -11.15 -6.80 19.54
N GLY A 230 -10.76 -6.55 18.29
CA GLY A 230 -11.57 -6.75 17.09
C GLY A 230 -11.07 -5.88 15.92
N TYR A 231 -11.81 -5.90 14.81
CA TYR A 231 -11.46 -5.16 13.61
C TYR A 231 -11.16 -3.68 13.90
N ARG A 232 -9.90 -3.27 13.72
CA ARG A 232 -9.40 -1.91 13.98
C ARG A 232 -9.66 -1.40 15.40
N ARG A 233 -9.73 -2.30 16.38
CA ARG A 233 -9.92 -1.99 17.81
C ARG A 233 -8.84 -2.66 18.66
N ASN A 234 -8.44 -1.97 19.73
CA ASN A 234 -7.39 -2.40 20.63
C ASN A 234 -7.70 -2.04 22.09
N VAL A 235 -6.83 -2.46 23.01
CA VAL A 235 -6.97 -2.24 24.47
C VAL A 235 -6.54 -0.85 24.97
N VAL A 236 -6.11 0.05 24.08
CA VAL A 236 -5.75 1.44 24.46
C VAL A 236 -7.05 2.21 24.71
N LYS A 237 -7.14 2.85 25.88
CA LYS A 237 -8.35 3.59 26.28
C LYS A 237 -8.49 4.88 25.47
N PRO A 238 -9.71 5.43 25.32
CA PRO A 238 -9.94 6.65 24.55
C PRO A 238 -9.11 7.87 25.00
N ASP A 239 -8.78 7.99 26.28
CA ASP A 239 -7.97 9.06 26.89
C ASP A 239 -6.46 8.75 26.90
N GLU A 240 -6.05 7.55 26.49
CA GLU A 240 -4.66 7.13 26.41
C GLU A 240 -4.04 7.44 25.05
N ILE A 241 -2.73 7.64 25.05
CA ILE A 241 -1.90 7.84 23.86
C ILE A 241 -0.74 6.86 23.89
N LEU A 242 -0.43 6.24 22.76
CA LEU A 242 0.82 5.49 22.58
C LEU A 242 1.99 6.47 22.52
N ILE A 243 2.92 6.38 23.47
CA ILE A 243 4.09 7.26 23.57
C ILE A 243 5.29 6.66 22.84
N SER A 244 5.59 5.39 23.11
CA SER A 244 6.73 4.70 22.51
C SER A 244 6.55 3.18 22.46
N VAL A 245 7.40 2.53 21.68
CA VAL A 245 7.46 1.09 21.45
C VAL A 245 8.87 0.62 21.77
N SER A 246 9.00 -0.28 22.75
CA SER A 246 10.28 -0.93 23.08
C SER A 246 10.42 -2.22 22.28
N ILE A 247 11.33 -2.21 21.32
CA ILE A 247 11.69 -3.35 20.47
C ILE A 247 12.93 -4.01 21.07
N PRO A 248 12.85 -5.25 21.58
CA PRO A 248 13.95 -5.88 22.31
C PRO A 248 15.07 -6.33 21.37
N TYR A 249 16.30 -6.40 21.88
CA TYR A 249 17.35 -7.20 21.26
C TYR A 249 16.99 -8.68 21.30
N THR A 250 17.46 -9.43 20.30
CA THR A 250 17.41 -10.88 20.32
C THR A 250 18.51 -11.49 21.19
N LYS A 251 18.25 -12.69 21.70
CA LYS A 251 19.19 -13.47 22.53
C LYS A 251 19.92 -14.51 21.68
N GLU A 252 20.99 -15.08 22.21
CA GLU A 252 21.61 -16.26 21.60
C GLU A 252 20.60 -17.41 21.49
N GLY A 253 20.64 -18.15 20.37
CA GLY A 253 19.67 -19.20 20.05
C GLY A 253 18.26 -18.68 19.69
N GLN A 254 18.04 -17.36 19.66
CA GLN A 254 16.79 -16.76 19.20
C GLN A 254 16.85 -16.51 17.69
N ILE A 255 15.91 -17.10 16.96
CA ILE A 255 15.78 -16.95 15.50
C ILE A 255 14.50 -16.19 15.20
N PHE A 256 14.63 -15.11 14.43
CA PHE A 256 13.52 -14.26 14.03
C PHE A 256 13.51 -14.05 12.51
N LYS A 257 12.37 -14.29 11.85
CA LYS A 257 12.16 -13.99 10.43
C LYS A 257 10.74 -13.53 10.17
N ALA A 258 10.60 -12.70 9.14
CA ALA A 258 9.30 -12.24 8.67
C ALA A 258 9.17 -12.44 7.16
N TYR A 259 7.94 -12.63 6.70
CA TYR A 259 7.61 -12.91 5.31
C TYR A 259 6.35 -12.15 4.90
N LYS A 260 6.29 -11.77 3.63
CA LYS A 260 5.14 -11.10 3.01
C LYS A 260 4.87 -11.70 1.64
N GLN A 261 3.60 -11.96 1.35
CA GLN A 261 3.11 -12.29 0.01
C GLN A 261 2.04 -11.27 -0.39
N ALA A 262 2.16 -10.73 -1.60
CA ALA A 262 1.24 -9.76 -2.20
C ALA A 262 1.03 -10.08 -3.70
N LYS A 263 0.21 -9.31 -4.43
CA LYS A 263 0.00 -9.52 -5.88
C LYS A 263 1.19 -9.01 -6.69
N ARG A 264 1.79 -7.89 -6.27
CA ARG A 264 3.08 -7.37 -6.74
C ARG A 264 4.05 -7.22 -5.57
N ARG A 265 5.35 -7.21 -5.85
CA ARG A 265 6.38 -7.19 -4.79
C ARG A 265 6.48 -5.84 -4.09
N ASP A 266 6.49 -4.76 -4.88
CA ASP A 266 6.65 -3.40 -4.39
C ASP A 266 5.30 -2.69 -4.26
N ASP A 267 5.16 -1.86 -3.22
CA ASP A 267 4.03 -0.95 -3.01
C ASP A 267 2.65 -1.65 -3.02
N ASP A 268 2.54 -2.85 -2.44
CA ASP A 268 1.28 -3.60 -2.41
C ASP A 268 0.86 -4.03 -1.01
N ILE A 269 -0.43 -4.24 -0.88
CA ILE A 269 -1.08 -4.76 0.31
C ILE A 269 -0.78 -6.26 0.42
N ALA A 270 -0.41 -6.71 1.62
CA ALA A 270 -0.21 -8.13 1.88
C ALA A 270 -1.52 -8.93 1.72
N ILE A 271 -1.43 -10.08 1.05
CA ILE A 271 -2.45 -11.13 1.05
C ILE A 271 -2.33 -11.91 2.36
N VAL A 272 -1.12 -12.39 2.67
CA VAL A 272 -0.72 -12.96 3.96
C VAL A 272 0.69 -12.48 4.26
N ASN A 273 0.93 -12.10 5.50
CA ASN A 273 2.26 -11.87 6.04
C ASN A 273 2.40 -12.61 7.38
N ALA A 274 3.64 -12.93 7.74
CA ALA A 274 3.93 -13.71 8.93
C ALA A 274 5.24 -13.28 9.57
N ALA A 275 5.34 -13.44 10.89
CA ALA A 275 6.59 -13.33 11.63
C ALA A 275 6.73 -14.48 12.61
N TYR A 276 7.91 -15.09 12.64
CA TYR A 276 8.23 -16.23 13.48
C TYR A 276 9.38 -15.86 14.40
N ASN A 277 9.18 -16.12 15.69
CA ASN A 277 10.15 -15.87 16.75
C ASN A 277 10.31 -17.13 17.60
N PHE A 278 11.44 -17.81 17.43
CA PHE A 278 11.73 -19.06 18.12
C PHE A 278 12.98 -18.94 18.96
N GLN A 279 12.92 -19.42 20.20
CA GLN A 279 14.10 -19.67 21.03
C GLN A 279 14.37 -21.16 20.97
N LEU A 280 15.57 -21.53 20.54
CA LEU A 280 16.03 -22.90 20.50
C LEU A 280 17.13 -23.15 21.53
N ASN A 281 17.16 -24.36 22.05
CA ASN A 281 18.29 -24.93 22.75
C ASN A 281 18.75 -26.15 21.97
N LYS A 282 19.84 -25.98 21.22
CA LYS A 282 20.23 -26.87 20.13
C LYS A 282 19.06 -27.02 19.14
N ASN A 283 18.49 -28.22 19.02
CA ASN A 283 17.34 -28.48 18.15
C ASN A 283 15.99 -28.50 18.89
N VAL A 284 15.92 -28.21 20.19
CA VAL A 284 14.66 -28.25 20.95
C VAL A 284 14.05 -26.86 21.06
N ILE A 285 12.75 -26.75 20.81
CA ILE A 285 12.00 -25.49 20.88
C ILE A 285 11.70 -25.14 22.35
N GLU A 286 12.25 -24.04 22.86
CA GLU A 286 11.95 -23.54 24.21
C GLU A 286 10.83 -22.50 24.21
N LYS A 287 10.78 -21.65 23.19
CA LYS A 287 9.73 -20.64 23.00
C LYS A 287 9.39 -20.51 21.52
N ALA A 288 8.12 -20.27 21.24
CA ALA A 288 7.62 -20.06 19.89
C ALA A 288 6.57 -18.95 19.89
N HIS A 289 6.67 -18.03 18.94
CA HIS A 289 5.59 -17.09 18.59
C HIS A 289 5.47 -17.05 17.07
N LEU A 290 4.26 -17.26 16.57
CA LEU A 290 3.94 -17.25 15.16
C LEU A 290 2.81 -16.25 14.95
N ALA A 291 3.13 -15.08 14.41
CA ALA A 291 2.15 -14.02 14.15
C ALA A 291 1.80 -13.99 12.66
N TYR A 292 0.52 -13.75 12.36
CA TYR A 292 0.00 -13.69 10.99
C TYR A 292 -0.89 -12.46 10.80
N GLY A 293 -0.80 -11.84 9.61
CA GLY A 293 -1.78 -10.90 9.08
C GLY A 293 -2.45 -11.46 7.83
N GLY A 294 -3.62 -10.91 7.48
CA GLY A 294 -4.44 -11.36 6.34
C GLY A 294 -5.27 -12.64 6.58
N MET A 295 -5.12 -13.25 7.76
CA MET A 295 -5.80 -14.50 8.16
C MET A 295 -6.99 -14.29 9.10
N ALA A 296 -7.24 -13.06 9.55
CA ALA A 296 -8.34 -12.72 10.45
C ALA A 296 -8.69 -11.21 10.32
N PRO A 297 -9.77 -10.73 10.96
CA PRO A 297 -10.07 -9.30 11.04
C PRO A 297 -9.02 -8.46 11.79
N THR A 298 -8.02 -9.11 12.41
CA THR A 298 -6.90 -8.48 13.11
C THR A 298 -5.62 -9.26 12.84
N THR A 299 -4.45 -8.71 13.19
CA THR A 299 -3.24 -9.55 13.36
C THR A 299 -3.50 -10.58 14.46
N VAL A 300 -3.04 -11.82 14.27
CA VAL A 300 -3.25 -12.92 15.22
C VAL A 300 -1.95 -13.63 15.55
N LEU A 301 -1.85 -14.17 16.77
CA LEU A 301 -0.82 -15.12 17.16
C LEU A 301 -1.42 -16.53 17.17
N ALA A 302 -0.74 -17.50 16.55
CA ALA A 302 -1.08 -18.91 16.60
C ALA A 302 -0.60 -19.52 17.94
N VAL A 303 -1.31 -19.20 19.03
CA VAL A 303 -0.95 -19.54 20.41
C VAL A 303 -1.06 -21.05 20.66
N ASN A 304 -2.07 -21.72 20.09
CA ASN A 304 -2.25 -23.16 20.27
C ASN A 304 -1.14 -23.92 19.54
N THR A 305 -0.85 -23.53 18.30
CA THR A 305 0.29 -24.06 17.54
C THR A 305 1.59 -23.84 18.30
N ALA A 306 1.87 -22.63 18.79
CA ALA A 306 3.07 -22.36 19.57
C ALA A 306 3.20 -23.30 20.79
N LYS A 307 2.10 -23.54 21.54
CA LYS A 307 2.09 -24.47 22.68
C LYS A 307 2.39 -25.91 22.26
N THR A 308 1.81 -26.38 21.15
CA THR A 308 2.05 -27.72 20.60
C THR A 308 3.52 -27.95 20.23
N LEU A 309 4.20 -26.91 19.73
CA LEU A 309 5.59 -27.01 19.27
C LEU A 309 6.63 -26.90 20.38
N ILE A 310 6.32 -26.27 21.53
CA ILE A 310 7.27 -26.16 22.65
C ILE A 310 7.65 -27.56 23.17
N GLY A 311 8.94 -27.78 23.36
CA GLY A 311 9.53 -29.06 23.77
C GLY A 311 9.78 -30.05 22.63
N LYS A 312 9.32 -29.76 21.41
CA LYS A 312 9.58 -30.60 20.22
C LYS A 312 10.98 -30.33 19.66
N LYS A 313 11.53 -31.32 18.97
CA LYS A 313 12.76 -31.17 18.17
C LYS A 313 12.42 -30.53 16.82
N TRP A 314 13.35 -29.78 16.25
CA TRP A 314 13.21 -29.15 14.93
C TRP A 314 13.44 -30.17 13.80
N ASP A 315 12.48 -31.07 13.60
CA ASP A 315 12.54 -32.17 12.63
C ASP A 315 11.27 -32.29 11.78
N LYS A 316 11.19 -33.35 10.95
CA LYS A 316 10.05 -33.60 10.07
C LYS A 316 8.75 -33.93 10.82
N SER A 317 8.83 -34.52 12.02
CA SER A 317 7.62 -34.79 12.83
C SER A 317 7.02 -33.49 13.33
N MET A 318 7.87 -32.55 13.78
CA MET A 318 7.42 -31.23 14.25
C MET A 318 6.67 -30.45 13.17
N ILE A 319 7.09 -30.52 11.92
CA ILE A 319 6.39 -29.79 10.85
C ILE A 319 5.01 -30.37 10.53
N GLU A 320 4.84 -31.69 10.58
CA GLU A 320 3.53 -32.33 10.38
C GLU A 320 2.54 -31.91 11.50
N GLU A 321 3.01 -31.88 12.75
CA GLU A 321 2.24 -31.38 13.89
C GLU A 321 1.92 -29.87 13.75
N ALA A 322 2.90 -29.07 13.30
CA ALA A 322 2.70 -27.65 13.04
C ALA A 322 1.62 -27.41 11.98
N TYR A 323 1.63 -28.17 10.89
CA TYR A 323 0.64 -28.04 9.83
C TYR A 323 -0.77 -28.41 10.29
N SER A 324 -0.92 -29.54 10.98
CA SER A 324 -2.20 -29.94 11.55
C SER A 324 -2.76 -28.85 12.47
N SER A 325 -1.94 -28.33 13.38
CA SER A 325 -2.35 -27.28 14.31
C SER A 325 -2.65 -25.95 13.61
N LEU A 326 -1.87 -25.52 12.62
CA LEU A 326 -2.10 -24.27 11.89
C LEU A 326 -3.38 -24.30 11.07
N VAL A 327 -3.70 -25.43 10.45
CA VAL A 327 -4.93 -25.62 9.67
C VAL A 327 -6.17 -25.48 10.56
N ASP A 328 -6.11 -26.04 11.77
CA ASP A 328 -7.20 -25.98 12.74
C ASP A 328 -7.31 -24.60 13.40
N GLU A 329 -6.18 -23.95 13.71
CA GLU A 329 -6.15 -22.67 14.43
C GLU A 329 -6.41 -21.45 13.54
N LEU A 330 -6.11 -21.51 12.24
CA LEU A 330 -6.28 -20.39 11.30
C LEU A 330 -7.31 -20.71 10.20
N PRO A 331 -8.57 -21.02 10.55
CA PRO A 331 -9.60 -21.26 9.56
C PRO A 331 -10.00 -19.95 8.86
N LEU A 332 -10.42 -20.05 7.60
CA LEU A 332 -10.98 -18.94 6.84
C LEU A 332 -12.32 -19.36 6.24
N ASP A 333 -13.34 -18.55 6.49
CA ASP A 333 -14.66 -18.73 5.90
C ASP A 333 -14.61 -18.51 4.37
N PRO A 334 -15.35 -19.28 3.55
CA PRO A 334 -15.45 -19.06 2.10
C PRO A 334 -15.84 -17.63 1.70
N SER A 335 -16.61 -16.94 2.55
CA SER A 335 -17.06 -15.55 2.36
C SER A 335 -16.08 -14.50 2.92
N ALA A 336 -14.94 -14.92 3.47
CA ALA A 336 -14.01 -13.99 4.12
C ALA A 336 -13.54 -12.89 3.14
N PRO A 337 -13.61 -11.61 3.54
CA PRO A 337 -13.18 -10.49 2.70
C PRO A 337 -11.76 -10.68 2.15
N GLY A 338 -11.55 -10.23 0.91
CA GLY A 338 -10.31 -10.42 0.16
C GLY A 338 -10.22 -11.71 -0.66
N GLY A 339 -11.13 -12.68 -0.47
CA GLY A 339 -11.21 -13.90 -1.28
C GLY A 339 -9.93 -14.74 -1.21
N THR A 340 -9.64 -15.51 -2.26
CA THR A 340 -8.41 -16.35 -2.38
C THR A 340 -8.18 -17.27 -1.17
N ILE A 341 -9.25 -17.88 -0.66
CA ILE A 341 -9.27 -18.60 0.62
C ILE A 341 -8.24 -19.73 0.66
N GLU A 342 -8.28 -20.60 -0.34
CA GLU A 342 -7.36 -21.73 -0.46
C GLU A 342 -5.90 -21.28 -0.58
N TYR A 343 -5.67 -20.19 -1.31
CA TYR A 343 -4.34 -19.60 -1.46
C TYR A 343 -3.82 -19.05 -0.14
N ARG A 344 -4.63 -18.28 0.60
CA ARG A 344 -4.28 -17.76 1.93
C ARG A 344 -3.96 -18.87 2.93
N ARG A 345 -4.76 -19.93 2.97
CA ARG A 345 -4.51 -21.11 3.83
C ARG A 345 -3.23 -21.83 3.42
N SER A 346 -2.97 -21.96 2.12
CA SER A 346 -1.74 -22.58 1.63
C SER A 346 -0.50 -21.74 1.99
N LEU A 347 -0.62 -20.42 1.96
CA LEU A 347 0.46 -19.49 2.33
C LEU A 347 0.84 -19.60 3.81
N THR A 348 -0.08 -19.81 4.75
CA THR A 348 0.30 -19.93 6.17
C THR A 348 1.26 -21.09 6.42
N LEU A 349 1.01 -22.22 5.76
CA LEU A 349 1.85 -23.42 5.79
C LEU A 349 3.15 -23.20 5.00
N SER A 350 3.06 -22.60 3.81
CA SER A 350 4.21 -22.38 2.93
C SER A 350 5.23 -21.43 3.55
N LEU A 351 4.77 -20.35 4.19
CA LEU A 351 5.64 -19.40 4.88
C LEU A 351 6.32 -20.05 6.09
N PHE A 352 5.60 -20.88 6.84
CA PHE A 352 6.19 -21.66 7.93
C PHE A 352 7.22 -22.67 7.41
N PHE A 353 6.98 -23.29 6.25
CA PHE A 353 7.94 -24.17 5.61
C PHE A 353 9.24 -23.45 5.22
N LYS A 354 9.14 -22.24 4.65
CA LYS A 354 10.34 -21.43 4.35
C LYS A 354 11.14 -21.15 5.62
N PHE A 355 10.46 -20.88 6.74
CA PHE A 355 11.10 -20.70 8.04
C PHE A 355 11.74 -21.99 8.57
N TYR A 356 11.05 -23.12 8.44
CA TYR A 356 11.60 -24.44 8.76
C TYR A 356 12.91 -24.70 8.03
N LEU A 357 12.96 -24.46 6.72
CA LEU A 357 14.17 -24.64 5.91
C LEU A 357 15.32 -23.70 6.32
N GLU A 358 15.00 -22.46 6.71
CA GLU A 358 15.99 -21.51 7.24
C GLU A 358 16.62 -22.06 8.53
N VAL A 359 15.79 -22.48 9.49
CA VAL A 359 16.24 -22.96 10.80
C VAL A 359 17.02 -24.27 10.67
N VAL A 360 16.60 -25.22 9.83
CA VAL A 360 17.37 -26.46 9.63
C VAL A 360 18.76 -26.15 9.10
N GLN A 361 18.91 -25.21 8.16
CA GLN A 361 20.23 -24.82 7.64
C GLN A 361 21.10 -24.06 8.66
N ILE A 362 20.49 -23.33 9.60
CA ILE A 362 21.20 -22.75 10.75
C ILE A 362 21.72 -23.87 11.66
N LEU A 363 20.85 -24.80 12.05
CA LEU A 363 21.20 -25.93 12.92
C LEU A 363 22.22 -26.88 12.28
N GLU A 364 22.19 -27.05 10.95
CA GLU A 364 23.18 -27.84 10.19
C GLU A 364 24.58 -27.22 10.33
N LYS A 365 24.69 -25.89 10.17
CA LYS A 365 25.96 -25.16 10.35
C LYS A 365 26.47 -25.22 11.79
N GLU A 366 25.57 -25.28 12.75
CA GLU A 366 25.90 -25.40 14.18
C GLU A 366 26.15 -26.86 14.63
N GLY A 367 26.00 -27.84 13.74
CA GLY A 367 26.14 -29.27 14.08
C GLY A 367 25.08 -29.78 15.06
N CYS A 368 23.92 -29.11 15.12
CA CYS A 368 22.86 -29.36 16.09
C CYS A 368 21.67 -30.14 15.53
N THR A 369 21.72 -30.61 14.29
CA THR A 369 20.64 -31.40 13.67
C THR A 369 21.16 -32.56 12.84
N GLU A 370 20.42 -33.67 12.85
CA GLU A 370 20.60 -34.82 11.94
C GLU A 370 19.62 -34.75 10.75
N THR A 371 18.77 -33.72 10.72
CA THR A 371 17.74 -33.55 9.68
C THR A 371 18.41 -33.25 8.34
N GLN A 372 18.26 -34.16 7.38
CA GLN A 372 18.75 -33.96 6.02
C GLN A 372 17.68 -33.30 5.15
N ILE A 373 18.01 -32.16 4.54
CA ILE A 373 17.17 -31.52 3.53
C ILE A 373 17.67 -31.94 2.15
N GLU A 374 16.75 -32.35 1.27
CA GLU A 374 17.05 -32.58 -0.14
C GLU A 374 17.68 -31.34 -0.79
N LYS A 375 18.63 -31.56 -1.71
CA LYS A 375 19.34 -30.46 -2.40
C LYS A 375 18.38 -29.52 -3.14
N SER A 376 17.30 -30.07 -3.70
CA SER A 376 16.23 -29.34 -4.39
C SER A 376 15.51 -28.32 -3.49
N TYR A 377 15.47 -28.54 -2.17
CA TYR A 377 14.72 -27.71 -1.23
C TYR A 377 15.58 -26.60 -0.60
N ARG A 378 16.91 -26.65 -0.78
CA ARG A 378 17.83 -25.70 -0.12
C ARG A 378 17.59 -24.24 -0.52
N THR A 379 17.14 -23.97 -1.74
CA THR A 379 16.78 -22.63 -2.21
C THR A 379 15.42 -22.15 -1.67
N GLY A 380 14.64 -23.03 -1.04
CA GLY A 380 13.33 -22.72 -0.49
C GLY A 380 13.36 -21.69 0.64
N LYS A 381 14.50 -21.50 1.33
CA LYS A 381 14.66 -20.42 2.32
C LYS A 381 14.96 -19.06 1.68
N ASP A 382 15.45 -19.05 0.44
CA ASP A 382 16.02 -17.85 -0.16
C ASP A 382 14.96 -16.78 -0.38
N GLN A 383 15.40 -15.54 -0.21
CA GLN A 383 14.59 -14.35 -0.45
C GLN A 383 14.86 -13.83 -1.86
N PHE A 384 13.89 -13.08 -2.40
CA PHE A 384 14.08 -12.45 -3.69
C PHE A 384 15.13 -11.34 -3.56
N HIS A 385 16.11 -11.34 -4.47
CA HIS A 385 17.07 -10.27 -4.62
C HIS A 385 16.83 -9.60 -5.98
N TYR A 386 16.72 -8.27 -5.97
CA TYR A 386 16.53 -7.50 -7.18
C TYR A 386 17.77 -7.64 -8.09
N THR A 387 17.57 -8.15 -9.30
CA THR A 387 18.60 -8.13 -10.33
C THR A 387 18.53 -6.78 -11.04
N PRO A 388 19.63 -6.01 -11.13
CA PRO A 388 19.65 -4.77 -11.89
C PRO A 388 19.18 -5.01 -13.33
N PRO A 389 18.21 -4.24 -13.84
CA PRO A 389 17.72 -4.39 -15.20
C PRO A 389 18.85 -4.10 -16.17
N LYS A 390 18.96 -4.92 -17.22
CA LYS A 390 19.89 -4.75 -18.33
C LYS A 390 19.09 -4.82 -19.62
N SER A 391 19.31 -3.87 -20.51
CA SER A 391 18.59 -3.77 -21.78
C SER A 391 19.54 -3.48 -22.93
N SER A 392 19.22 -4.03 -24.10
CA SER A 392 19.87 -3.69 -25.38
C SER A 392 18.79 -3.28 -26.37
N GLN A 393 19.06 -2.24 -27.16
CA GLN A 393 18.17 -1.79 -28.23
C GLN A 393 18.90 -1.90 -29.57
N TYR A 394 18.21 -2.43 -30.58
CA TYR A 394 18.73 -2.59 -31.94
C TYR A 394 17.81 -1.86 -32.89
N PHE A 395 18.38 -1.02 -33.75
CA PHE A 395 17.65 -0.26 -34.76
C PHE A 395 18.52 -0.10 -36.01
N THR A 396 17.85 0.16 -37.15
CA THR A 396 18.55 0.42 -38.41
C THR A 396 19.04 1.86 -38.41
N VAL A 397 20.34 2.05 -38.63
CA VAL A 397 20.94 3.37 -38.81
C VAL A 397 20.59 3.91 -40.20
N VAL A 398 20.36 5.20 -40.28
CA VAL A 398 20.05 5.88 -41.55
C VAL A 398 21.26 5.86 -42.51
N PRO A 399 21.03 5.93 -43.84
CA PRO A 399 22.15 5.98 -44.79
C PRO A 399 23.01 7.23 -44.60
N ASN A 400 24.33 7.09 -44.74
CA ASN A 400 25.28 8.21 -44.64
C ASN A 400 25.06 9.32 -45.70
N THR A 401 24.24 9.05 -46.72
CA THR A 401 23.85 10.02 -47.75
C THR A 401 22.63 10.86 -47.36
N GLN A 402 21.94 10.52 -46.27
CA GLN A 402 20.78 11.27 -45.80
C GLN A 402 21.23 12.61 -45.22
N GLU A 403 20.54 13.70 -45.57
CA GLU A 403 20.83 15.02 -45.02
C GLU A 403 20.64 15.03 -43.49
N LYS A 404 21.48 15.78 -42.76
CA LYS A 404 21.41 15.87 -41.29
C LYS A 404 20.11 16.51 -40.78
N THR A 405 19.49 17.35 -41.60
CA THR A 405 18.21 18.02 -41.33
C THR A 405 17.01 17.10 -41.56
N ASP A 406 17.18 16.00 -42.29
CA ASP A 406 16.14 15.00 -42.47
C ASP A 406 16.06 14.10 -41.24
N ALA A 407 14.99 14.28 -40.46
CA ALA A 407 14.74 13.57 -39.21
C ALA A 407 14.19 12.14 -39.41
N VAL A 408 13.78 11.75 -40.62
CA VAL A 408 13.11 10.47 -40.85
C VAL A 408 14.06 9.31 -40.57
N GLY A 409 13.64 8.38 -39.72
CA GLY A 409 14.45 7.21 -39.31
C GLY A 409 15.47 7.49 -38.21
N ARG A 410 15.61 8.74 -37.75
CA ARG A 410 16.53 9.13 -36.67
C ARG A 410 15.85 9.03 -35.30
N PRO A 411 16.59 8.73 -34.21
CA PRO A 411 16.04 8.64 -32.86
C PRO A 411 15.82 10.03 -32.23
N ILE A 412 14.94 10.83 -32.82
CA ILE A 412 14.65 12.18 -32.34
C ILE A 412 13.85 12.10 -31.03
N VAL A 413 14.29 12.88 -30.03
CA VAL A 413 13.59 13.00 -28.75
C VAL A 413 12.18 13.54 -28.96
N HIS A 414 11.21 13.02 -28.19
CA HIS A 414 9.84 13.52 -28.25
C HIS A 414 9.80 15.04 -28.05
N ALA A 415 9.11 15.76 -28.93
CA ALA A 415 9.14 17.23 -28.99
C ALA A 415 8.72 17.94 -27.69
N SER A 416 7.91 17.27 -26.85
CA SER A 416 7.48 17.80 -25.54
C SER A 416 8.21 17.19 -24.34
N ALA A 417 9.22 16.33 -24.54
CA ALA A 417 9.89 15.61 -23.45
C ALA A 417 10.45 16.53 -22.36
N PHE A 418 11.06 17.64 -22.75
CA PHE A 418 11.62 18.59 -21.78
C PHE A 418 10.53 19.29 -20.96
N LYS A 419 9.43 19.71 -21.61
CA LYS A 419 8.27 20.29 -20.93
C LYS A 419 7.62 19.29 -19.96
N GLN A 420 7.60 18.02 -20.33
CA GLN A 420 7.10 16.95 -19.45
C GLN A 420 7.99 16.77 -18.23
N ALA A 421 9.32 16.80 -18.41
CA ALA A 421 10.28 16.64 -17.33
C ALA A 421 10.30 17.83 -16.33
N THR A 422 9.93 19.02 -16.79
CA THR A 422 9.88 20.25 -15.96
C THR A 422 8.50 20.57 -15.39
N GLY A 423 7.44 19.88 -15.85
CA GLY A 423 6.06 20.20 -15.49
C GLY A 423 5.45 21.38 -16.24
N GLU A 424 6.09 21.83 -17.34
CA GLU A 424 5.59 22.93 -18.20
C GLU A 424 4.63 22.45 -19.29
N ALA A 425 4.50 21.14 -19.49
CA ALA A 425 3.50 20.57 -20.39
C ALA A 425 2.11 20.75 -19.75
N VAL A 426 1.27 21.57 -20.36
CA VAL A 426 -0.08 21.86 -19.88
C VAL A 426 -1.03 20.73 -20.29
N TYR A 427 -1.57 20.01 -19.31
CA TYR A 427 -2.66 19.05 -19.46
C TYR A 427 -4.02 19.73 -19.21
N CYS A 428 -5.11 19.00 -19.45
CA CYS A 428 -6.48 19.57 -19.39
C CYS A 428 -6.79 20.28 -18.05
N ASP A 429 -6.43 19.66 -16.92
CA ASP A 429 -6.68 20.19 -15.56
C ASP A 429 -5.63 21.24 -15.12
N ASP A 430 -4.56 21.44 -15.90
CA ASP A 430 -3.55 22.48 -15.66
C ASP A 430 -3.96 23.83 -16.29
N ILE A 431 -4.98 23.83 -17.17
CA ILE A 431 -5.48 25.05 -17.79
C ILE A 431 -6.01 25.98 -16.68
N PRO A 432 -5.57 27.25 -16.63
CA PRO A 432 -6.06 28.18 -15.63
C PRO A 432 -7.58 28.33 -15.67
N ARG A 433 -8.20 28.24 -14.50
CA ARG A 433 -9.66 28.31 -14.38
C ARG A 433 -10.19 29.69 -14.74
N PHE A 434 -11.36 29.72 -15.38
CA PHE A 434 -12.12 30.94 -15.55
C PHE A 434 -12.82 31.35 -14.24
N GLU A 435 -13.10 32.65 -14.07
CA GLU A 435 -13.71 33.20 -12.85
C GLU A 435 -15.06 32.54 -12.48
N ASN A 436 -15.87 32.21 -13.49
CA ASN A 436 -17.20 31.61 -13.33
C ASN A 436 -17.25 30.13 -13.77
N GLU A 437 -16.09 29.46 -13.80
CA GLU A 437 -16.03 28.04 -14.14
C GLU A 437 -16.69 27.17 -13.06
N ALA A 438 -17.60 26.29 -13.46
CA ALA A 438 -18.28 25.38 -12.55
C ALA A 438 -17.58 24.02 -12.48
N TYR A 439 -17.63 23.39 -11.31
CA TYR A 439 -17.22 22.00 -11.13
C TYR A 439 -18.42 21.07 -11.24
N LEU A 440 -18.28 20.02 -12.04
CA LEU A 440 -19.30 19.00 -12.23
C LEU A 440 -18.92 17.70 -11.51
N SER A 441 -19.86 17.12 -10.76
CA SER A 441 -19.70 15.83 -10.08
C SER A 441 -20.79 14.85 -10.51
N LEU A 442 -20.37 13.71 -11.08
CA LEU A 442 -21.28 12.71 -11.63
C LEU A 442 -21.93 11.86 -10.52
N VAL A 443 -23.25 11.69 -10.62
CA VAL A 443 -24.02 10.75 -9.79
C VAL A 443 -24.05 9.42 -10.53
N LEU A 444 -23.44 8.39 -9.94
CA LEU A 444 -23.27 7.09 -10.57
C LEU A 444 -24.16 6.03 -9.92
N SER A 445 -24.63 5.08 -10.74
CA SER A 445 -25.36 3.91 -10.30
C SER A 445 -24.58 3.08 -9.27
N LYS A 446 -25.27 2.66 -8.22
CA LYS A 446 -24.76 1.71 -7.21
C LYS A 446 -25.24 0.28 -7.44
N LYS A 447 -25.99 0.04 -8.53
CA LYS A 447 -26.60 -1.25 -8.87
C LYS A 447 -26.13 -1.71 -10.23
N SER A 448 -25.96 -3.03 -10.40
CA SER A 448 -25.57 -3.64 -11.67
C SER A 448 -26.70 -3.62 -12.69
N HIS A 449 -27.94 -3.89 -12.27
CA HIS A 449 -29.12 -3.84 -13.14
C HIS A 449 -30.37 -3.56 -12.30
N ALA A 450 -30.99 -2.39 -12.46
CA ALA A 450 -32.13 -1.98 -11.64
C ALA A 450 -32.98 -0.90 -12.33
N LYS A 451 -34.29 -0.85 -12.03
CA LYS A 451 -35.12 0.31 -12.36
C LYS A 451 -34.80 1.46 -11.40
N ILE A 452 -34.83 2.69 -11.91
CA ILE A 452 -34.77 3.90 -11.10
C ILE A 452 -36.20 4.24 -10.67
N LEU A 453 -36.50 4.14 -9.38
CA LEU A 453 -37.83 4.46 -8.86
C LEU A 453 -37.96 5.96 -8.62
N SER A 454 -36.94 6.57 -8.02
CA SER A 454 -36.92 7.99 -7.71
C SER A 454 -35.48 8.52 -7.61
N ILE A 455 -35.33 9.82 -7.86
CA ILE A 455 -34.09 10.59 -7.65
C ILE A 455 -34.48 11.83 -6.84
N ASP A 456 -33.98 11.92 -5.61
CA ASP A 456 -34.15 13.07 -4.72
C ASP A 456 -32.83 13.82 -4.58
N ALA A 457 -32.80 15.03 -5.15
CA ALA A 457 -31.67 15.96 -5.09
C ALA A 457 -31.96 17.19 -4.20
N SER A 458 -33.08 17.22 -3.47
CA SER A 458 -33.50 18.40 -2.68
C SER A 458 -32.42 18.88 -1.71
N ALA A 459 -31.91 17.98 -0.87
CA ALA A 459 -30.84 18.29 0.08
C ALA A 459 -29.52 18.71 -0.59
N ALA A 460 -29.26 18.23 -1.81
CA ALA A 460 -28.07 18.63 -2.57
C ALA A 460 -28.20 20.07 -3.09
N LEU A 461 -29.39 20.47 -3.53
CA LEU A 461 -29.68 21.82 -4.04
C LEU A 461 -29.66 22.89 -2.94
N GLU A 462 -29.87 22.51 -1.68
CA GLU A 462 -29.78 23.42 -0.53
C GLU A 462 -28.33 23.71 -0.09
N VAL A 463 -27.34 22.97 -0.62
CA VAL A 463 -25.94 23.19 -0.26
C VAL A 463 -25.46 24.53 -0.85
N PRO A 464 -24.93 25.46 -0.03
CA PRO A 464 -24.41 26.73 -0.52
C PRO A 464 -23.34 26.53 -1.60
N GLY A 465 -23.48 27.24 -2.72
CA GLY A 465 -22.57 27.13 -3.87
C GLY A 465 -22.92 26.03 -4.87
N VAL A 466 -24.02 25.29 -4.70
CA VAL A 466 -24.56 24.43 -5.75
C VAL A 466 -25.36 25.26 -6.75
N TYR A 467 -25.08 25.08 -8.04
CA TYR A 467 -25.78 25.74 -9.13
C TYR A 467 -27.00 24.94 -9.60
N GLY A 468 -26.91 23.61 -9.57
CA GLY A 468 -28.01 22.74 -9.98
C GLY A 468 -27.64 21.27 -10.03
N PHE A 469 -28.67 20.44 -10.18
CA PHE A 469 -28.59 19.03 -10.49
C PHE A 469 -29.24 18.79 -11.86
N PHE A 470 -28.52 18.10 -12.75
CA PHE A 470 -28.94 17.78 -14.10
C PHE A 470 -29.07 16.27 -14.27
N SER A 471 -30.09 15.84 -14.99
CA SER A 471 -30.48 14.44 -15.20
C SER A 471 -31.04 14.25 -16.61
N ALA A 472 -31.53 13.04 -16.90
CA ALA A 472 -32.25 12.76 -18.15
C ALA A 472 -33.46 13.69 -18.40
N LYS A 473 -33.99 14.35 -17.35
CA LYS A 473 -35.11 15.31 -17.46
C LYS A 473 -34.70 16.64 -18.10
N ASP A 474 -33.41 16.95 -18.11
CA ASP A 474 -32.86 18.23 -18.55
C ASP A 474 -32.38 18.20 -20.01
N ILE A 475 -32.52 17.04 -20.67
CA ILE A 475 -32.12 16.80 -22.06
C ILE A 475 -33.25 16.09 -22.81
N SER A 476 -33.38 16.36 -24.11
CA SER A 476 -34.39 15.67 -24.93
C SER A 476 -34.02 14.21 -25.10
N LYS A 477 -35.02 13.34 -25.34
CA LYS A 477 -34.78 11.90 -25.57
C LYS A 477 -33.81 11.63 -26.71
N GLU A 478 -33.82 12.45 -27.76
CA GLU A 478 -32.89 12.32 -28.87
C GLU A 478 -31.46 12.72 -28.50
N HIS A 479 -31.27 13.76 -27.69
CA HIS A 479 -29.95 14.19 -27.22
C HIS A 479 -29.42 13.34 -26.05
N ASN A 480 -30.28 12.56 -25.38
CA ASN A 480 -29.86 11.62 -24.36
C ASN A 480 -29.27 10.33 -24.94
N LYS A 481 -29.48 10.05 -26.23
CA LYS A 481 -28.87 8.88 -26.89
C LYS A 481 -27.38 9.13 -27.11
N TRP A 482 -26.56 8.20 -26.65
CA TRP A 482 -25.12 8.27 -26.68
C TRP A 482 -24.52 6.97 -27.21
N GLY A 483 -23.30 7.08 -27.74
CA GLY A 483 -22.45 5.95 -28.10
C GLY A 483 -21.62 6.25 -29.33
N PRO A 484 -20.34 5.82 -29.37
CA PRO A 484 -19.39 6.26 -30.40
C PRO A 484 -19.64 5.62 -31.77
N ILE A 485 -20.30 4.46 -31.81
CA ILE A 485 -20.57 3.69 -33.04
C ILE A 485 -22.06 3.42 -33.17
N PHE A 486 -22.64 2.78 -32.15
CA PHE A 486 -24.07 2.59 -32.00
C PHE A 486 -24.57 3.53 -30.90
N GLN A 487 -25.72 4.16 -31.10
CA GLN A 487 -26.32 5.08 -30.15
C GLN A 487 -27.33 4.34 -29.24
N ASP A 488 -26.85 3.29 -28.57
CA ASP A 488 -27.63 2.38 -27.73
C ASP A 488 -27.42 2.62 -26.22
N GLU A 489 -26.69 3.68 -25.85
CA GLU A 489 -26.50 4.12 -24.47
C GLU A 489 -27.28 5.41 -24.18
N GLU A 490 -27.47 5.69 -22.89
CA GLU A 490 -27.98 6.97 -22.40
C GLU A 490 -26.86 7.77 -21.74
N LEU A 491 -26.78 9.08 -22.02
CA LEU A 491 -25.87 9.99 -21.32
C LEU A 491 -26.20 10.04 -19.82
N PHE A 492 -27.50 10.20 -19.51
CA PHE A 492 -28.05 10.06 -18.18
C PHE A 492 -29.13 8.97 -18.19
N ALA A 493 -28.96 7.96 -17.34
CA ALA A 493 -29.93 6.88 -17.19
C ALA A 493 -31.30 7.44 -16.81
N SER A 494 -32.32 7.15 -17.62
CA SER A 494 -33.66 7.74 -17.48
C SER A 494 -34.62 6.86 -16.70
N GLU A 495 -34.70 5.57 -17.03
CA GLU A 495 -35.67 4.61 -16.47
C GLU A 495 -35.00 3.48 -15.69
N LYS A 496 -33.84 3.01 -16.14
CA LYS A 496 -33.11 1.90 -15.54
C LYS A 496 -31.61 2.09 -15.69
N VAL A 497 -30.87 1.49 -14.77
CA VAL A 497 -29.42 1.34 -14.84
C VAL A 497 -29.09 -0.08 -15.26
N VAL A 498 -28.13 -0.24 -16.16
CA VAL A 498 -27.68 -1.54 -16.73
C VAL A 498 -26.23 -1.87 -16.36
N SER A 499 -25.57 -1.00 -15.59
CA SER A 499 -24.28 -1.28 -14.99
C SER A 499 -24.05 -0.48 -13.72
N GLN A 500 -23.22 -1.02 -12.82
CA GLN A 500 -22.68 -0.25 -11.71
C GLN A 500 -21.70 0.79 -12.27
N GLY A 501 -21.85 2.04 -11.85
CA GLY A 501 -21.06 3.16 -12.38
C GLY A 501 -21.69 3.90 -13.56
N GLN A 502 -22.85 3.45 -14.09
CA GLN A 502 -23.58 4.21 -15.11
C GLN A 502 -24.00 5.58 -14.59
N ILE A 503 -23.90 6.61 -15.43
CA ILE A 503 -24.22 7.99 -15.05
C ILE A 503 -25.74 8.17 -14.99
N ILE A 504 -26.23 8.67 -13.86
CA ILE A 504 -27.66 8.98 -13.61
C ILE A 504 -27.93 10.48 -13.73
N GLY A 505 -26.93 11.29 -13.37
CA GLY A 505 -27.02 12.74 -13.41
C GLY A 505 -25.71 13.38 -12.99
N ALA A 506 -25.74 14.70 -12.81
CA ALA A 506 -24.58 15.50 -12.47
C ALA A 506 -24.95 16.69 -11.59
N VAL A 507 -24.13 16.99 -10.58
CA VAL A 507 -24.24 18.21 -9.77
C VAL A 507 -23.20 19.21 -10.23
N ALA A 508 -23.62 20.44 -10.54
CA ALA A 508 -22.73 21.56 -10.80
C ALA A 508 -22.62 22.47 -9.57
N ALA A 509 -21.40 22.88 -9.20
CA ALA A 509 -21.16 23.78 -8.06
C ALA A 509 -19.96 24.71 -8.30
N VAL A 510 -19.79 25.68 -7.40
CA VAL A 510 -18.70 26.67 -7.40
C VAL A 510 -17.30 26.06 -7.28
N ASP A 511 -17.17 24.89 -6.66
CA ASP A 511 -15.90 24.21 -6.45
C ASP A 511 -16.06 22.69 -6.32
N GLN A 512 -14.94 21.99 -6.46
CA GLN A 512 -14.90 20.51 -6.42
C GLN A 512 -15.41 19.92 -5.10
N ASN A 513 -15.09 20.53 -3.95
CA ASN A 513 -15.49 20.02 -2.64
C ASN A 513 -16.99 20.19 -2.44
N THR A 514 -17.56 21.31 -2.85
CA THR A 514 -18.99 21.60 -2.79
C THR A 514 -19.77 20.64 -3.68
N ALA A 515 -19.33 20.43 -4.93
CA ALA A 515 -19.95 19.46 -5.85
C ALA A 515 -19.94 18.03 -5.27
N GLN A 516 -18.81 17.59 -4.70
CA GLN A 516 -18.68 16.26 -4.09
C GLN A 516 -19.54 16.10 -2.82
N LYS A 517 -19.67 17.14 -1.99
CA LYS A 517 -20.54 17.13 -0.81
C LYS A 517 -22.00 17.01 -1.22
N ALA A 518 -22.45 17.82 -2.17
CA ALA A 518 -23.82 17.82 -2.66
C ALA A 518 -24.19 16.49 -3.33
N ASN A 519 -23.31 15.92 -4.15
CA ASN A 519 -23.51 14.61 -4.77
C ASN A 519 -23.81 13.51 -3.72
N ARG A 520 -23.12 13.52 -2.58
CA ARG A 520 -23.35 12.54 -1.49
C ARG A 520 -24.72 12.64 -0.83
N LEU A 521 -25.41 13.77 -0.97
CA LEU A 521 -26.75 14.00 -0.43
C LEU A 521 -27.86 13.52 -1.37
N ILE A 522 -27.54 13.23 -2.64
CA ILE A 522 -28.51 12.74 -3.62
C ILE A 522 -28.88 11.29 -3.28
N LYS A 523 -30.18 11.05 -3.18
CA LYS A 523 -30.75 9.73 -2.93
C LYS A 523 -31.36 9.20 -4.20
N VAL A 524 -30.98 7.98 -4.57
CA VAL A 524 -31.56 7.26 -5.69
C VAL A 524 -32.15 5.97 -5.15
N GLU A 525 -33.42 5.74 -5.42
CA GLU A 525 -34.13 4.52 -5.06
C GLU A 525 -34.18 3.58 -6.27
N TYR A 526 -33.92 2.30 -6.01
CA TYR A 526 -33.78 1.27 -7.04
C TYR A 526 -34.71 0.09 -6.76
N GLU A 527 -35.20 -0.56 -7.81
CA GLU A 527 -35.76 -1.90 -7.79
C GLU A 527 -34.86 -2.81 -8.63
N ASP A 528 -34.22 -3.81 -8.02
CA ASP A 528 -33.29 -4.71 -8.70
C ASP A 528 -34.02 -5.51 -9.81
N ILE A 529 -33.40 -5.62 -10.98
CA ILE A 529 -33.92 -6.39 -12.12
C ILE A 529 -33.12 -7.68 -12.23
N GLU A 530 -33.81 -8.82 -12.09
CA GLU A 530 -33.23 -10.15 -12.28
C GLU A 530 -33.59 -10.76 -13.64
N PRO A 531 -32.69 -11.54 -14.27
CA PRO A 531 -31.33 -11.83 -13.82
C PRO A 531 -30.36 -10.67 -14.09
N ALA A 532 -29.46 -10.39 -13.14
CA ALA A 532 -28.27 -9.59 -13.42
C ALA A 532 -27.22 -10.45 -14.17
N VAL A 533 -26.94 -10.12 -15.44
CA VAL A 533 -25.94 -10.81 -16.26
C VAL A 533 -24.56 -10.19 -16.01
N ILE A 534 -23.69 -10.90 -15.30
CA ILE A 534 -22.36 -10.36 -14.90
C ILE A 534 -21.22 -11.11 -15.60
N THR A 535 -21.25 -12.44 -15.62
CA THR A 535 -20.18 -13.26 -16.22
C THR A 535 -20.46 -13.61 -17.68
N ILE A 536 -19.43 -14.07 -18.40
CA ILE A 536 -19.60 -14.59 -19.76
C ILE A 536 -20.51 -15.83 -19.73
N GLU A 537 -20.39 -16.67 -18.70
CA GLU A 537 -21.23 -17.83 -18.47
C GLU A 537 -22.70 -17.45 -18.25
N ASP A 538 -22.97 -16.36 -17.53
CA ASP A 538 -24.33 -15.82 -17.39
C ASP A 538 -24.86 -15.32 -18.74
N ALA A 539 -24.03 -14.65 -19.53
CA ALA A 539 -24.42 -14.15 -20.85
C ALA A 539 -24.77 -15.30 -21.81
N ILE A 540 -23.98 -16.38 -21.81
CA ILE A 540 -24.27 -17.60 -22.56
C ILE A 540 -25.57 -18.24 -22.07
N ARG A 541 -25.74 -18.40 -20.75
CA ARG A 541 -26.94 -18.99 -20.14
C ARG A 541 -28.22 -18.26 -20.53
N HIS A 542 -28.16 -16.94 -20.62
CA HIS A 542 -29.32 -16.09 -20.94
C HIS A 542 -29.37 -15.64 -22.40
N SER A 543 -28.49 -16.16 -23.27
CA SER A 543 -28.37 -15.75 -24.68
C SER A 543 -28.28 -14.22 -24.88
N SER A 544 -27.59 -13.54 -23.96
CA SER A 544 -27.44 -12.08 -23.93
C SER A 544 -26.17 -11.67 -24.69
N TYR A 545 -26.29 -11.49 -26.01
CA TYR A 545 -25.17 -11.14 -26.89
C TYR A 545 -25.32 -9.73 -27.47
N ILE A 546 -24.20 -9.03 -27.66
CA ILE A 546 -24.18 -7.73 -28.36
C ILE A 546 -24.52 -7.91 -29.85
N ASN A 547 -23.99 -8.97 -30.48
CA ASN A 547 -24.36 -9.37 -31.84
C ASN A 547 -25.00 -10.76 -31.79
N PRO A 548 -26.26 -10.91 -32.23
CA PRO A 548 -26.94 -12.21 -32.23
C PRO A 548 -26.34 -13.21 -33.24
N THR A 549 -25.59 -12.73 -34.24
CA THR A 549 -24.92 -13.59 -35.22
C THR A 549 -23.45 -13.80 -34.83
N PRO A 550 -23.00 -15.06 -34.63
CA PRO A 550 -21.59 -15.33 -34.36
C PRO A 550 -20.75 -14.98 -35.58
N LYS A 551 -19.62 -14.30 -35.35
CA LYS A 551 -18.61 -14.10 -36.39
C LYS A 551 -17.78 -15.39 -36.49
N GLN A 552 -17.78 -16.03 -37.66
CA GLN A 552 -17.08 -17.28 -37.89
C GLN A 552 -16.07 -17.14 -39.04
N ILE A 553 -14.89 -17.74 -38.88
CA ILE A 553 -13.92 -17.98 -39.95
C ILE A 553 -13.75 -19.49 -40.04
N LYS A 554 -14.06 -20.09 -41.19
CA LYS A 554 -13.91 -21.53 -41.45
C LYS A 554 -12.91 -21.74 -42.61
N SER A 555 -11.98 -22.66 -42.43
CA SER A 555 -11.04 -23.10 -43.48
C SER A 555 -10.94 -24.62 -43.43
N GLY A 556 -11.11 -25.28 -44.58
CA GLY A 556 -11.12 -26.74 -44.68
C GLY A 556 -12.37 -27.42 -44.08
N ASP A 557 -12.32 -28.75 -44.02
CA ASP A 557 -13.37 -29.61 -43.46
C ASP A 557 -12.88 -30.27 -42.16
N VAL A 558 -13.21 -29.62 -41.03
CA VAL A 558 -12.82 -30.07 -39.70
C VAL A 558 -13.49 -31.39 -39.33
N GLU A 559 -14.72 -31.62 -39.77
CA GLU A 559 -15.52 -32.82 -39.44
C GLU A 559 -14.95 -34.05 -40.17
N ALA A 560 -14.59 -33.90 -41.44
CA ALA A 560 -13.93 -34.95 -42.19
C ALA A 560 -12.58 -35.35 -41.57
N VAL A 561 -11.79 -34.38 -41.08
CA VAL A 561 -10.51 -34.65 -40.42
C VAL A 561 -10.71 -35.47 -39.14
N PHE A 562 -11.61 -35.05 -38.25
CA PHE A 562 -11.88 -35.80 -37.02
C PHE A 562 -12.51 -37.17 -37.26
N SER A 563 -13.28 -37.34 -38.34
CA SER A 563 -13.88 -38.64 -38.70
C SER A 563 -12.88 -39.60 -39.36
N SER A 564 -11.74 -39.10 -39.84
CA SER A 564 -10.67 -39.88 -40.46
C SER A 564 -9.55 -40.28 -39.48
N CYS A 565 -9.63 -39.82 -38.22
CA CYS A 565 -8.79 -40.19 -37.08
C CYS A 565 -9.53 -41.22 -36.22
#